data_AF-A0A838R2I4-F1
#
_entry.id   AF-A0A838R2I4-F1
#
_cell.length_a   1.000
_cell.length_b   1.000
_cell.length_c   1.000
_cell.angle_alpha   90.00
_cell.angle_beta   90.00
_cell.angle_gamma   90.00
#
_symmetry.space_group_name_H-M   'P 1'
#
loop_
_entity.id
_entity.type
_entity.pdbx_description
1 polymer ?
#
loop_
_entity_poly.entity_id
_entity_poly.type
_entity_poly.pdbx_seq_one_letter_code
_entity_poly.pdbx_strand_id
1 'polypeptide(L)'
;MPDYFTLTGKPAMTLHGHIHNGEIVFDAQVTLPEGASVRVEIETPLSSSGTAAASETPTLLERLGDVVGAVDDLPTDGARNLEHYLYGTPRR
;
A
#
# COMPACT_ATOMS: atom_id res chain seq x y z
N MET A 1 10.26 -28.04 6.01
CA MET A 1 10.19 -27.91 7.48
C MET A 1 9.41 -26.63 7.76
N PRO A 2 8.12 -26.68 8.11
CA PRO A 2 7.37 -25.47 8.46
C PRO A 2 7.49 -25.21 9.95
N ASP A 3 7.66 -23.94 10.32
CA ASP A 3 7.82 -23.47 11.69
C ASP A 3 6.47 -23.45 12.42
N TYR A 4 6.35 -24.22 13.50
CA TYR A 4 5.16 -24.28 14.36
C TYR A 4 5.48 -23.76 15.76
N PHE A 5 5.40 -22.46 16.01
CA PHE A 5 5.32 -21.97 17.40
C PHE A 5 4.49 -20.70 17.51
N THR A 6 3.30 -20.82 18.10
CA THR A 6 2.52 -19.69 18.65
C THR A 6 2.26 -19.93 20.16
N LEU A 7 2.21 -18.82 20.92
CA LEU A 7 2.28 -18.72 22.39
C LEU A 7 1.04 -19.21 23.18
N THR A 8 0.23 -20.07 22.59
CA THR A 8 -0.82 -20.82 23.28
C THR A 8 -0.85 -22.19 22.63
N GLY A 9 -0.60 -23.26 23.38
CA GLY A 9 -0.31 -24.63 22.90
C GLY A 9 -1.43 -25.31 22.09
N LYS A 10 -1.82 -24.70 20.96
CA LYS A 10 -2.74 -25.22 19.97
C LYS A 10 -2.01 -25.13 18.63
N PRO A 11 -1.80 -26.24 17.91
CA PRO A 11 -1.15 -26.20 16.61
C PRO A 11 -2.01 -25.34 15.67
N ALA A 12 -1.58 -24.11 15.42
CA ALA A 12 -2.21 -23.23 14.46
C ALA A 12 -1.57 -23.49 13.11
N MET A 13 -2.33 -24.13 12.21
CA MET A 13 -1.94 -24.29 10.82
C MET A 13 -2.63 -23.18 10.03
N THR A 14 -1.86 -22.24 9.51
CA THR A 14 -2.35 -21.21 8.59
C THR A 14 -2.24 -21.76 7.18
N LEU A 15 -3.35 -21.74 6.44
CA LEU A 15 -3.44 -22.19 5.05
C LEU A 15 -3.80 -21.01 4.18
N HIS A 16 -3.01 -20.79 3.14
CA HIS A 16 -3.28 -19.77 2.14
C HIS A 16 -4.05 -20.37 0.97
N GLY A 17 -4.96 -19.58 0.44
CA GLY A 17 -5.79 -19.94 -0.70
C GLY A 17 -6.49 -18.71 -1.25
N HIS A 18 -7.05 -18.86 -2.42
CA HIS A 18 -7.75 -17.80 -3.14
C HIS A 18 -9.24 -18.11 -3.25
N ILE A 19 -10.05 -17.06 -3.21
CA ILE A 19 -11.49 -17.20 -3.44
C ILE A 19 -11.71 -17.26 -4.96
N HIS A 20 -12.26 -18.36 -5.45
CA HIS A 20 -12.65 -18.53 -6.84
C HIS A 20 -14.13 -18.89 -6.92
N ASN A 21 -14.95 -18.05 -7.57
CA ASN A 21 -16.41 -18.22 -7.66
C ASN A 21 -17.15 -18.36 -6.31
N GLY A 22 -16.62 -17.76 -5.24
CA GLY A 22 -17.20 -17.87 -3.89
C GLY A 22 -16.79 -19.12 -3.11
N GLU A 23 -15.93 -19.97 -3.69
CA GLU A 23 -15.31 -21.11 -3.03
C GLU A 23 -13.85 -20.78 -2.65
N ILE A 24 -13.38 -21.27 -1.50
CA ILE A 24 -12.00 -21.10 -1.07
C ILE A 24 -11.17 -22.23 -1.67
N VAL A 25 -10.30 -21.89 -2.61
CA VAL A 25 -9.38 -22.82 -3.26
C VAL A 25 -8.02 -22.68 -2.61
N PHE A 26 -7.52 -23.73 -1.95
CA PHE A 26 -6.19 -23.73 -1.35
C PHE A 26 -5.11 -23.91 -2.43
N ASP A 27 -4.02 -23.14 -2.32
CA ASP A 27 -2.91 -23.22 -3.30
C ASP A 27 -2.10 -24.51 -3.18
N ALA A 28 -2.11 -25.11 -1.99
CA ALA A 28 -1.52 -26.41 -1.73
C ALA A 28 -2.60 -27.48 -1.58
N GLN A 29 -2.30 -28.70 -2.03
CA GLN A 29 -3.12 -29.86 -1.69
C GLN A 29 -3.01 -30.13 -0.19
N VAL A 30 -4.08 -29.82 0.54
CA VAL A 30 -4.16 -30.01 1.99
C VAL A 30 -5.34 -30.91 2.30
N THR A 31 -5.07 -31.99 3.04
CA THR A 31 -6.12 -32.85 3.58
C THR A 31 -6.57 -32.28 4.92
N LEU A 32 -7.76 -31.70 4.96
CA LEU A 32 -8.40 -31.24 6.18
C LEU A 32 -9.19 -32.39 6.83
N PRO A 33 -9.11 -32.57 8.16
CA PRO A 33 -9.95 -33.55 8.85
C PRO A 33 -11.42 -33.14 8.79
N GLU A 34 -12.31 -34.10 8.52
CA GLU A 34 -13.75 -33.87 8.48
C GLU A 34 -14.27 -33.36 9.84
N GLY A 35 -15.13 -32.34 9.83
CA GLY A 35 -15.71 -31.73 11.03
C GLY A 35 -14.84 -30.69 11.74
N ALA A 36 -13.68 -30.32 11.19
CA ALA A 36 -12.84 -29.28 11.77
C ALA A 36 -13.49 -27.88 11.71
N SER A 37 -13.49 -27.15 12.83
CA SER A 37 -13.90 -25.75 12.86
C SER A 37 -12.81 -24.86 12.25
N VAL A 38 -13.15 -24.15 11.18
CA VAL A 38 -12.21 -23.26 10.46
C VAL A 38 -12.55 -21.81 10.75
N ARG A 39 -11.52 -20.99 10.98
CA ARG A 39 -11.62 -19.52 10.98
C ARG A 39 -10.98 -19.02 9.69
N VAL A 40 -11.77 -18.37 8.85
CA VAL A 40 -11.29 -17.76 7.62
C VAL A 40 -10.94 -16.31 7.90
N GLU A 41 -9.69 -15.95 7.67
CA GLU A 41 -9.26 -14.56 7.66
C GLU A 41 -9.00 -14.18 6.22
N ILE A 42 -9.79 -13.24 5.70
CA ILE A 42 -9.54 -12.67 4.39
C ILE A 42 -8.39 -11.70 4.58
N GLU A 43 -7.21 -12.10 4.08
CA GLU A 43 -6.14 -11.16 3.83
C GLU A 43 -6.64 -10.21 2.74
N THR A 44 -7.25 -9.09 3.15
CA THR A 44 -7.27 -7.94 2.26
C THR A 44 -5.80 -7.69 1.98
N PRO A 45 -5.33 -7.76 0.72
CA PRO A 45 -4.01 -7.23 0.43
C PRO A 45 -4.03 -5.85 1.08
N LEU A 46 -3.08 -5.59 1.97
CA LEU A 46 -2.74 -4.20 2.28
C LEU A 46 -2.69 -3.59 0.89
N SER A 47 -3.67 -2.74 0.54
CA SER A 47 -3.53 -1.89 -0.63
C SER A 47 -2.19 -1.28 -0.37
N SER A 48 -1.21 -1.79 -1.11
CA SER A 48 0.18 -1.55 -0.80
C SER A 48 0.22 -0.05 -0.74
N SER A 49 0.62 0.50 0.41
CA SER A 49 0.77 1.93 0.58
C SER A 49 1.98 2.35 -0.27
N GLY A 50 1.88 2.13 -1.59
CA GLY A 50 2.99 1.97 -2.52
C GLY A 50 2.75 1.12 -3.79
N THR A 51 1.59 0.48 -4.04
CA THR A 51 1.23 -0.20 -5.32
C THR A 51 -0.14 -0.87 -5.19
N ALA A 52 -1.20 -0.07 -5.21
CA ALA A 52 -2.50 -0.59 -5.60
C ALA A 52 -2.47 -0.86 -7.11
N ALA A 53 -3.39 -1.72 -7.57
CA ALA A 53 -3.79 -1.85 -8.97
C ALA A 53 -3.73 -0.51 -9.72
N ALA A 54 -3.50 -0.56 -11.03
CA ALA A 54 -3.47 0.57 -11.97
C ALA A 54 -4.77 1.42 -12.01
N SER A 55 -5.19 1.94 -10.85
CA SER A 55 -5.91 3.18 -10.72
C SER A 55 -4.82 4.23 -10.87
N GLU A 56 -4.78 4.79 -12.07
CA GLU A 56 -3.83 5.78 -12.55
C GLU A 56 -3.72 6.91 -11.53
N THR A 57 -2.77 6.80 -10.59
CA THR A 57 -2.46 7.91 -9.71
C THR A 57 -1.89 8.97 -10.64
N PRO A 58 -2.56 10.13 -10.78
CA PRO A 58 -2.20 11.05 -11.83
C PRO A 58 -0.77 11.51 -11.62
N THR A 59 -0.02 11.54 -12.71
CA THR A 59 1.38 11.95 -12.68
C THR A 59 1.51 13.36 -12.11
N LEU A 60 2.67 13.73 -11.56
CA LEU A 60 2.89 15.10 -11.08
C LEU A 60 2.61 16.14 -12.17
N LEU A 61 2.88 15.79 -13.43
CA LEU A 61 2.57 16.60 -14.59
C LEU A 61 1.06 16.77 -14.78
N GLU A 62 0.28 15.69 -14.71
CA GLU A 62 -1.19 15.77 -14.82
C GLU A 62 -1.82 16.59 -13.69
N ARG A 63 -1.24 16.51 -12.49
CA ARG A 63 -1.75 17.25 -11.32
C ARG A 63 -1.38 18.72 -11.31
N LEU A 64 -0.23 19.08 -11.89
CA LEU A 64 0.32 20.44 -11.88
C LEU A 64 0.29 21.10 -13.26
N GLY A 65 -0.32 20.47 -14.27
CA GLY A 65 -0.32 20.92 -15.65
C GLY A 65 -0.84 22.36 -15.82
N ASP A 66 -1.85 22.73 -15.03
CA ASP A 66 -2.42 24.08 -15.03
C ASP A 66 -1.47 25.16 -14.46
N VAL A 67 -0.44 24.75 -13.71
CA VAL A 67 0.53 25.63 -13.04
C VAL A 67 1.86 25.65 -13.78
N VAL A 68 2.25 24.53 -14.39
CA VAL A 68 3.50 24.42 -15.15
C VAL A 68 3.46 25.35 -16.35
N GLY A 69 4.33 26.37 -16.35
CA GLY A 69 4.39 27.35 -17.43
C GLY A 69 3.25 28.38 -17.41
N ALA A 70 2.50 28.50 -16.32
CA ALA A 70 1.41 29.47 -16.20
C ALA A 70 1.88 30.94 -16.17
N VAL A 71 3.18 31.18 -15.94
CA VAL A 71 3.78 32.51 -15.88
C VAL A 71 5.08 32.52 -16.67
N ASP A 72 5.13 33.38 -17.69
CA ASP A 72 6.34 33.67 -18.46
C ASP A 72 7.24 34.69 -17.72
N ASP A 73 8.54 34.66 -18.01
CA ASP A 73 9.53 35.62 -17.49
C ASP A 73 9.58 35.75 -15.95
N LEU A 74 9.44 34.61 -15.25
CA LEU A 74 9.63 34.57 -13.79
C LEU A 74 10.99 35.14 -13.41
N PRO A 75 11.05 36.02 -12.40
CA PRO A 75 12.30 36.63 -11.98
C PRO A 75 13.23 35.55 -11.42
N THR A 76 14.51 35.62 -11.76
CA THR A 76 15.53 34.64 -11.38
C THR A 76 15.65 34.46 -9.86
N ASP A 77 15.19 35.44 -9.08
CA ASP A 77 15.20 35.46 -7.62
C ASP A 77 13.83 35.15 -6.98
N GLY A 78 12.84 34.64 -7.74
CA GLY A 78 11.49 34.35 -7.23
C GLY A 78 11.42 33.40 -6.03
N ALA A 79 12.48 32.59 -5.80
CA ALA A 79 12.61 31.71 -4.64
C ALA A 79 13.64 32.18 -3.59
N ARG A 80 14.20 33.40 -3.71
CA ARG A 80 15.30 33.89 -2.88
C ARG A 80 15.00 33.92 -1.37
N ASN A 81 13.74 34.12 -1.00
CA ASN A 81 13.30 34.20 0.40
C ASN A 81 12.59 32.94 0.89
N LEU A 82 12.72 31.80 0.20
CA LEU A 82 12.06 30.54 0.57
C LEU A 82 12.37 30.14 2.03
N GLU A 83 13.64 30.30 2.46
CA GLU A 83 14.07 30.01 3.84
C GLU A 83 13.39 30.91 4.89
N HIS A 84 13.07 32.16 4.54
CA HIS A 84 12.37 33.07 5.45
C HIS A 84 10.93 32.62 5.66
N TYR A 85 10.25 32.25 4.58
CA TYR A 85 8.84 31.85 4.64
C TYR A 85 8.62 30.44 5.19
N LEU A 86 9.57 29.53 4.97
CA LEU A 86 9.49 28.17 5.51
C LEU A 86 9.98 28.07 6.96
N TYR A 87 11.03 28.80 7.32
CA TYR A 87 11.77 28.59 8.57
C TYR A 87 11.97 29.87 9.41
N GLY A 88 11.44 31.02 8.99
CA GLY A 88 11.51 32.27 9.76
C GLY A 88 12.88 32.94 9.79
N THR A 89 13.82 32.53 8.92
CA THR A 89 15.16 33.14 8.83
C THR A 89 15.09 34.59 8.36
N PRO A 90 16.05 35.48 8.69
CA PRO A 90 16.01 36.87 8.23
C PRO A 90 16.04 36.96 6.69
N ARG A 91 15.29 37.93 6.11
CA ARG A 91 15.18 38.13 4.65
C ARG A 91 16.52 38.52 4.03
N ARG A 92 16.73 38.09 2.78
CA ARG A 92 17.95 38.28 1.99
C ARG A 92 17.68 38.83 0.61
#